data_AF-A0A955XXI3-F1
#
_entry.id   AF-A0A955XXI3-F1
#
_cell.length_a   1.000
_cell.length_b   1.000
_cell.length_c   1.000
_cell.angle_alpha   90.00
_cell.angle_beta   90.00
_cell.angle_gamma   90.00
#
_symmetry.space_group_name_H-M   'P 1'
#
loop_
_entity.id
_entity.type
_entity.pdbx_description
1 polymer ?
#
loop_
_entity_poly.entity_id
_entity_poly.type
_entity_poly.pdbx_seq_one_letter_code
_entity_poly.pdbx_strand_id
1 'polypeptide(L)' 'MLKRLLTDQIPKLGGYRLAYEGLRNPPAPMNLTLSITNACNSRCISCDIWTIYPAEKERLEEELTL' A
#
# COMPACT_ATOMS: atom_id res chain seq x y z
N MET A 1 -1.15 -6.93 3.94
CA MET A 1 -0.31 -5.75 3.58
C MET A 1 0.98 -5.67 4.41
N LEU A 2 0.90 -5.75 5.75
CA LEU A 2 2.03 -5.60 6.67
C LEU A 2 3.21 -6.57 6.42
N LYS A 3 2.93 -7.84 6.09
CA LYS A 3 3.95 -8.85 5.79
C LYS A 3 4.85 -8.45 4.61
N ARG A 4 4.29 -7.84 3.56
CA ARG A 4 5.06 -7.38 2.39
C ARG A 4 5.91 -6.15 2.70
N LEU A 5 5.40 -5.25 3.55
CA LEU A 5 6.17 -4.10 4.05
C LEU A 5 7.41 -4.56 4.84
N LEU A 6 7.22 -5.50 5.77
CA LEU A 6 8.27 -6.02 6.64
C LEU A 6 9.34 -6.80 5.87
N THR A 7 8.95 -7.69 4.94
CA THR A 7 9.91 -8.58 4.28
C THR A 7 10.57 -7.94 3.04
N ASP A 8 9.92 -7.01 2.37
CA ASP A 8 10.35 -6.53 1.04
C ASP A 8 10.86 -5.07 1.07
N GLN A 9 10.24 -4.20 1.90
CA GLN A 9 10.59 -2.77 1.95
C GLN A 9 11.58 -2.45 3.06
N ILE A 10 11.45 -3.03 4.26
CA ILE A 10 12.37 -2.75 5.37
C ILE A 10 13.84 -3.09 5.05
N PRO A 11 14.18 -4.23 4.43
CA PRO A 11 15.57 -4.52 4.08
C PRO A 11 16.18 -3.49 3.12
N LYS A 12 15.36 -2.87 2.25
CA LYS A 12 15.82 -1.82 1.34
C LYS A 12 16.22 -0.56 2.08
N LEU A 13 15.59 -0.23 3.21
CA LEU A 13 15.98 0.91 4.04
C LEU A 13 17.43 0.78 4.54
N GLY A 14 17.82 -0.42 4.98
CA GLY A 14 19.22 -0.72 5.33
C GLY A 14 20.16 -0.59 4.13
N GLY A 15 19.72 -1.07 2.96
CA GLY A 15 20.47 -0.91 1.70
C GLY A 15 20.69 0.56 1.29
N TYR A 16 19.67 1.41 1.44
CA TYR A 16 19.79 2.85 1.17
C TYR A 16 20.77 3.54 2.13
N ARG A 17 20.77 3.14 3.41
CA ARG A 17 21.73 3.68 4.39
C ARG A 17 23.17 3.32 4.02
N LEU A 18 23.43 2.06 3.68
CA LEU A 18 24.77 1.61 3.25
C LEU A 18 25.21 2.27 1.93
N ALA A 19 24.26 2.57 1.04
CA ALA A 19 24.55 3.29 -0.19
C ALA A 19 24.89 4.76 0.05
N TYR A 20 24.25 5.40 1.03
CA TYR A 20 24.60 6.76 1.45
C TYR A 20 26.02 6.85 2.02
N GLU A 21 26.47 5.78 2.70
CA GLU A 21 27.84 5.65 3.22
C GLU A 21 28.85 5.17 2.14
N GLY A 22 28.41 4.96 0.89
CA GLY A 22 29.28 4.55 -0.23
C GLY A 22 29.70 3.08 -0.22
N LEU A 23 29.16 2.25 0.68
CA LEU A 23 29.55 0.84 0.86
C LEU A 23 28.86 -0.11 -0.13
N ARG A 24 27.81 0.35 -0.81
CA ARG A 24 27.02 -0.45 -1.76
C ARG A 24 26.30 0.45 -2.76
N ASN A 25 25.96 -0.09 -3.93
CA ASN A 25 25.01 0.60 -4.83
C ASN A 25 23.61 0.69 -4.21
N PRO A 26 22.88 1.79 -4.43
CA PRO A 26 21.52 1.96 -3.92
C PRO A 26 20.59 0.87 -4.46
N PRO A 27 19.71 0.30 -3.61
CA PRO A 27 18.72 -0.67 -4.07
C PRO A 27 17.66 0.00 -4.96
N ALA A 28 16.82 -0.80 -5.62
CA ALA A 28 15.75 -0.30 -6.47
C ALA A 28 14.73 0.58 -5.68
N PRO A 29 14.07 1.55 -6.33
CA PRO A 29 13.04 2.40 -5.71
C PRO A 29 11.97 1.60 -4.95
N MET A 30 11.50 2.17 -3.85
CA MET A 30 10.41 1.58 -3.07
C MET A 30 9.08 1.99 -3.69
N ASN A 31 8.31 1.02 -4.17
CA ASN A 31 6.95 1.24 -4.64
C ASN A 31 5.97 1.15 -3.47
N LEU A 32 5.28 2.26 -3.20
CA LEU A 32 4.20 2.35 -2.23
C LEU A 32 2.87 2.42 -3.00
N THR A 33 2.02 1.41 -2.82
CA THR A 33 0.66 1.41 -3.34
C THR A 33 -0.27 1.72 -2.19
N LEU A 34 -0.93 2.89 -2.26
CA LEU A 34 -1.91 3.33 -1.29
C LEU A 34 -3.29 3.30 -1.93
N SER A 35 -4.20 2.54 -1.34
CA SER A 35 -5.63 2.61 -1.65
C SER A 35 -6.26 3.58 -0.66
N ILE A 36 -6.60 4.78 -1.13
CA ILE A 36 -7.17 5.85 -0.28
C ILE A 36 -8.63 5.55 0.05
N THR A 37 -9.37 5.05 -0.92
CA THR A 37 -10.75 4.62 -0.77
C THR A 37 -10.96 3.35 -1.57
N ASN A 38 -11.86 2.51 -1.09
CA ASN A 38 -12.35 1.35 -1.80
C ASN A 38 -13.61 1.69 -2.64
N ALA A 39 -14.04 2.96 -2.69
CA ALA A 39 -15.29 3.38 -3.34
C ALA A 39 -15.17 3.26 -4.86
N CYS A 40 -15.84 2.26 -5.43
CA CYS A 40 -15.82 2.00 -6.85
C CYS A 40 -17.22 1.72 -7.39
N ASN A 41 -17.60 2.42 -8.47
CA ASN A 41 -18.89 2.23 -9.14
C ASN A 41 -18.88 1.06 -10.14
N SER A 42 -17.71 0.52 -10.47
CA SER A 42 -17.57 -0.56 -11.45
C SER A 42 -17.83 -1.92 -10.80
N ARG A 43 -18.67 -2.73 -11.44
CA ARG A 43 -18.95 -4.13 -11.07
C ARG A 43 -18.15 -5.08 -11.95
N CYS A 44 -16.84 -5.05 -11.79
CA CYS A 44 -15.92 -5.87 -12.58
C CYS A 44 -16.11 -7.37 -12.25
N ILE A 45 -15.84 -8.25 -13.22
CA ILE A 45 -15.81 -9.70 -12.99
C ILE A 45 -14.59 -10.11 -12.14
N SER A 46 -13.50 -9.34 -12.24
CA SER A 46 -12.21 -9.63 -11.60
C SER A 46 -12.03 -9.02 -10.21
N CYS A 47 -12.95 -8.18 -9.74
CA CYS A 47 -12.90 -7.61 -8.39
C CYS A 47 -14.29 -7.36 -7.81
N ASP A 48 -14.38 -7.42 -6.49
CA ASP A 48 -15.60 -7.33 -5.70
C ASP A 48 -15.60 -6.14 -4.72
N ILE A 49 -14.67 -5.19 -4.89
CA ILE A 49 -14.49 -4.03 -4.01
C ILE A 49 -15.77 -3.18 -3.86
N TRP A 50 -16.65 -3.19 -4.86
CA TRP A 50 -17.94 -2.51 -4.86
C TRP A 50 -18.91 -3.04 -3.79
N THR A 51 -18.65 -4.23 -3.24
CA THR A 51 -19.47 -4.86 -2.19
C THR A 51 -19.16 -4.35 -0.78
N ILE A 52 -18.01 -3.68 -0.58
CA ILE A 52 -17.49 -3.32 0.74
C ILE A 52 -18.43 -2.36 1.49
N TYR A 53 -18.80 -1.22 0.92
CA TYR A 53 -19.64 -0.23 1.64
C TYR A 53 -21.12 -0.56 1.74
N PRO A 54 -21.74 -1.32 0.82
CA PRO A 54 -23.05 -1.89 1.07
C PRO A 54 -23.08 -2.75 2.34
N ALA A 55 -21.98 -3.46 2.64
CA ALA A 55 -21.86 -4.31 3.83
C ALA A 55 -21.39 -3.53 5.08
N GLU A 56 -20.51 -2.55 4.91
CA GLU A 56 -19.81 -1.83 6.00
C GLU A 56 -19.82 -0.31 5.76
N LYS A 57 -21.00 0.31 5.88
CA LYS A 57 -21.17 1.76 5.65
C LYS A 57 -20.29 2.63 6.55
N GLU A 58 -20.04 2.21 7.78
CA GLU A 58 -19.26 2.95 8.78
C GLU A 58 -17.80 3.16 8.33
N ARG A 59 -17.21 2.20 7.60
CA ARG A 59 -15.85 2.33 7.05
C ARG A 59 -15.73 3.40 5.97
N LEU A 60 -16.83 3.77 5.31
CA LEU A 60 -16.80 4.86 4.33
C LEU A 60 -16.54 6.20 5.01
N GLU A 61 -17.16 6.42 6.16
CA GLU A 61 -17.02 7.66 6.93
C GLU A 61 -15.60 7.78 7.47
N GLU A 62 -15.05 6.69 8.02
CA GLU A 62 -13.67 6.65 8.52
C GLU A 62 -12.62 6.88 7.41
N GLU A 63 -12.80 6.30 6.23
CA GLU A 63 -11.85 6.42 5.11
C GLU A 63 -11.88 7.82 4.42
N LEU A 64 -12.98 8.57 4.55
CA LEU A 64 -13.16 9.87 3.88
C LEU A 64 -13.03 11.08 4.81
N THR A 65 -12.74 10.88 6.10
CA THR A 65 -12.39 11.95 7.04
C THR A 65 -10.89 12.24 7.05
N LEU A 66 -10.54 13.53 7.19
CA LEU A 66 -9.16 14.05 7.29
C LEU A 66 -8.64 14.02 8.73
#